data_AF-A0A953JSC5-F1
#
_entry.id   AF-A0A953JSC5-F1
#
_cell.length_a   1.000
_cell.length_b   1.000
_cell.length_c   1.000
_cell.angle_alpha   90.00
_cell.angle_beta   90.00
_cell.angle_gamma   90.00
#
_symmetry.space_group_name_H-M   'P 1'
#
loop_
_entity.id
_entity.type
_entity.pdbx_description
1 polymer ?
#
loop_
_entity_poly.entity_id
_entity_poly.type
_entity_poly.pdbx_seq_one_letter_code
_entity_poly.pdbx_strand_id
1 'polypeptide(L)'
;MSTPAGPQRRPTAAEARAEVEARSKAERAQRDAAMAERFGDSISGWSIVQASIITTGLFVVMTVAASWINTRPVRIVVALVDSALFLAGCAVFLKALYDGAQRSRWAEMTMAGWWFLSGTAPKRVQQALLGCLGVQVFVGLAGAAARRESLLAFGILVPTLGLAFCGLWSARHGLFPPRVTEGRTPP
;
A
#
# COMPACT_ATOMS: atom_id res chain seq x y z
N MET A 1 -27.22 17.84 52.30
CA MET A 1 -27.61 16.41 52.34
C MET A 1 -26.96 15.77 51.12
N SER A 2 -25.73 15.29 51.26
CA SER A 2 -24.91 14.81 50.15
C SER A 2 -25.09 13.30 50.02
N THR A 3 -25.69 12.86 48.91
CA THR A 3 -25.86 11.44 48.58
C THR A 3 -24.48 10.78 48.40
N PRO A 4 -24.14 9.72 49.13
CA PRO A 4 -22.88 9.02 48.92
C PRO A 4 -22.91 8.33 47.55
N ALA A 5 -21.88 8.56 46.73
CA ALA A 5 -21.68 7.86 45.48
C ALA A 5 -21.60 6.35 45.76
N GLY A 6 -22.61 5.60 45.30
CA GLY A 6 -22.64 4.15 45.39
C GLY A 6 -21.42 3.53 44.70
N PRO A 7 -20.96 2.34 45.14
CA PRO A 7 -19.74 1.72 44.64
C PRO A 7 -19.86 1.48 43.13
N GLN A 8 -19.01 2.14 42.34
CA GLN A 8 -18.88 1.89 40.90
C GLN A 8 -18.51 0.42 40.70
N ARG A 9 -19.49 -0.36 40.25
CA ARG A 9 -19.33 -1.79 39.95
C ARG A 9 -18.24 -1.91 38.88
N ARG A 10 -17.12 -2.57 39.21
CA ARG A 10 -16.07 -2.83 38.23
C ARG A 10 -16.68 -3.63 37.07
N PRO A 11 -16.56 -3.16 35.82
CA PRO A 11 -17.14 -3.84 34.67
C PRO A 11 -16.58 -5.26 34.59
N THR A 12 -17.46 -6.21 34.34
CA THR A 12 -17.09 -7.60 34.17
C THR A 12 -16.20 -7.74 32.93
N ALA A 13 -15.28 -8.70 32.89
CA ALA A 13 -14.37 -8.86 31.75
C ALA A 13 -15.11 -9.02 30.40
N ALA A 14 -16.34 -9.53 30.42
CA ALA A 14 -17.22 -9.60 29.26
C ALA A 14 -17.76 -8.23 28.82
N GLU A 15 -18.17 -7.37 29.76
CA GLU A 15 -18.66 -6.02 29.47
C GLU A 15 -17.53 -5.13 28.94
N ALA A 16 -16.34 -5.21 29.53
CA ALA A 16 -15.16 -4.50 29.05
C ALA A 16 -14.78 -4.91 27.61
N ARG A 17 -14.88 -6.20 27.26
CA ARG A 17 -14.67 -6.69 25.88
C ARG A 17 -15.74 -6.18 24.93
N ALA A 18 -17.01 -6.20 25.34
CA ALA A 18 -18.12 -5.71 24.54
C ALA A 18 -18.01 -4.20 24.26
N GLU A 19 -17.60 -3.41 25.25
CA GLU A 19 -17.33 -1.97 25.07
C GLU A 19 -16.18 -1.71 24.09
N VAL A 20 -15.08 -2.47 24.19
CA VAL A 20 -13.96 -2.38 23.24
C VAL A 20 -14.38 -2.79 21.83
N GLU A 21 -15.16 -3.86 21.69
CA GLU A 21 -15.67 -4.30 20.39
C GLU A 21 -16.61 -3.24 19.78
N ALA A 22 -17.52 -2.68 20.59
CA ALA A 22 -18.42 -1.61 20.17
C ALA A 22 -17.67 -0.35 19.73
N ARG A 23 -16.65 0.09 20.50
CA ARG A 23 -15.77 1.21 20.11
C ARG A 23 -15.06 0.91 18.79
N SER A 24 -14.48 -0.28 18.65
CA SER A 24 -13.78 -0.67 17.42
C SER A 24 -14.70 -0.72 16.20
N LYS A 25 -15.96 -1.15 16.37
CA LYS A 25 -16.98 -1.14 15.30
C LYS A 25 -17.38 0.29 14.93
N ALA A 26 -17.59 1.16 15.92
CA ALA A 26 -17.91 2.56 15.69
C ALA A 26 -16.77 3.29 14.97
N GLU A 27 -15.52 3.08 15.39
CA GLU A 27 -14.34 3.62 14.71
C GLU A 27 -14.22 3.12 13.26
N ARG A 28 -14.45 1.82 13.02
CA ARG A 28 -14.46 1.27 11.66
C ARG A 28 -15.55 1.91 10.80
N ALA A 29 -16.77 2.05 11.31
CA ALA A 29 -17.87 2.67 10.60
C ALA A 29 -17.61 4.15 10.28
N GLN A 30 -17.04 4.91 11.22
CA GLN A 30 -16.64 6.31 11.00
C GLN A 30 -15.59 6.43 9.90
N ARG A 31 -14.57 5.55 9.90
CA ARG A 31 -13.56 5.54 8.83
C ARG A 31 -14.16 5.18 7.48
N ASP A 32 -15.04 4.17 7.44
CA ASP A 32 -15.68 3.76 6.20
C ASP A 32 -16.58 4.87 5.63
N ALA A 33 -17.25 5.63 6.50
CA ALA A 33 -18.01 6.83 6.13
C ALA A 33 -17.09 7.95 5.59
N ALA A 34 -16.00 8.28 6.30
CA ALA A 34 -15.02 9.25 5.82
C ALA A 34 -14.38 8.84 4.47
N MET A 35 -14.24 7.53 4.26
CA MET A 35 -13.76 6.96 3.02
C MET A 35 -14.77 7.14 1.88
N ALA A 36 -16.04 6.85 2.13
CA ALA A 36 -17.11 7.04 1.18
C ALA A 36 -17.26 8.52 0.81
N GLU A 37 -17.16 9.42 1.78
CA GLU A 37 -17.21 10.87 1.56
C GLU A 37 -16.02 11.35 0.71
N ARG A 38 -14.80 10.90 1.03
CA ARG A 38 -13.59 11.35 0.33
C ARG A 38 -13.50 10.85 -1.11
N PHE A 39 -13.86 9.59 -1.35
CA PHE A 39 -13.62 8.92 -2.63
C PHE A 39 -14.88 8.80 -3.49
N GLY A 40 -16.09 8.93 -2.92
CA GLY A 40 -17.36 8.91 -3.65
C GLY A 40 -17.45 7.81 -4.71
N ASP A 41 -18.08 8.12 -5.84
CA ASP A 41 -18.20 7.22 -6.99
C ASP A 41 -16.95 7.26 -7.91
N SER A 42 -16.11 8.30 -7.80
CA SER A 42 -14.92 8.47 -8.65
C SER A 42 -13.65 8.08 -7.90
N ILE A 43 -13.18 6.84 -8.12
CA ILE A 43 -11.90 6.38 -7.57
C ILE A 43 -10.75 7.17 -8.22
N SER A 44 -10.29 8.22 -7.55
CA SER A 44 -9.15 9.02 -7.99
C SER A 44 -7.86 8.18 -7.98
N GLY A 45 -7.00 8.36 -8.99
CA GLY A 45 -5.72 7.64 -9.10
C GLY A 45 -5.80 6.25 -9.74
N TRP A 46 -6.88 5.94 -10.46
CA TRP A 46 -7.04 4.66 -11.19
C TRP A 46 -5.92 4.39 -12.20
N SER A 47 -5.33 5.43 -12.80
CA SER A 47 -4.21 5.29 -13.74
C SER A 47 -2.98 4.64 -13.10
N ILE A 48 -2.71 4.88 -11.82
CA ILE A 48 -1.60 4.25 -11.08
C ILE A 48 -1.91 2.76 -10.86
N VAL A 49 -3.16 2.42 -10.55
CA VAL A 49 -3.60 1.02 -10.41
C VAL A 49 -3.47 0.29 -11.74
N GLN A 50 -3.92 0.89 -12.84
CA GLN A 50 -3.78 0.35 -14.19
C GLN A 50 -2.31 0.15 -14.57
N ALA A 51 -1.44 1.14 -14.31
CA ALA A 51 -0.01 1.00 -14.54
C ALA A 51 0.60 -0.15 -13.76
N SER A 52 0.23 -0.32 -12.48
CA SER A 52 0.65 -1.45 -11.65
C SER A 52 0.19 -2.79 -12.23
N ILE A 53 -1.06 -2.90 -12.69
CA ILE A 53 -1.60 -4.13 -13.30
C ILE A 53 -0.87 -4.45 -14.60
N ILE A 54 -0.70 -3.47 -15.49
CA ILE A 54 -0.07 -3.65 -16.81
C ILE A 54 1.39 -4.10 -16.63
N THR A 55 2.15 -3.39 -15.80
CA THR A 55 3.56 -3.72 -15.55
C THR A 55 3.73 -5.07 -14.87
N THR A 56 2.82 -5.44 -13.96
CA THR A 56 2.80 -6.78 -13.35
C THR A 56 2.47 -7.86 -14.38
N GLY A 57 1.45 -7.64 -15.22
CA GLY A 57 1.11 -8.58 -16.29
C GLY A 57 2.26 -8.79 -17.26
N LEU A 58 2.92 -7.71 -17.68
CA LEU A 58 4.12 -7.78 -18.52
C LEU A 58 5.22 -8.62 -17.87
N PHE A 59 5.54 -8.35 -16.60
CA PHE A 59 6.54 -9.11 -15.86
C PHE A 59 6.19 -10.60 -15.80
N VAL A 60 4.96 -10.94 -15.42
CA VAL A 60 4.50 -12.34 -15.34
C VAL A 60 4.63 -13.04 -16.69
N VAL A 61 4.13 -12.43 -17.77
CA VAL A 61 4.18 -13.02 -19.13
C VAL A 61 5.63 -13.24 -19.55
N MET A 62 6.50 -12.27 -19.31
CA MET A 62 7.92 -12.36 -19.66
C MET A 62 8.65 -13.45 -18.86
N THR A 63 8.43 -13.53 -17.54
CA THR A 63 9.02 -14.58 -16.70
C THR A 63 8.54 -15.97 -17.11
N VAL A 64 7.24 -16.13 -17.39
CA VAL A 64 6.68 -17.41 -17.85
C VAL A 64 7.27 -17.77 -19.21
N ALA A 65 7.26 -16.86 -20.19
CA ALA A 65 7.82 -17.11 -21.52
C ALA A 65 9.30 -17.52 -21.46
N ALA A 66 10.11 -16.85 -20.63
CA ALA A 66 11.50 -17.22 -20.43
C ALA A 66 11.69 -18.59 -19.77
N SER A 67 10.78 -19.00 -18.88
CA SER A 67 10.79 -20.32 -18.25
C SER A 67 10.55 -21.46 -19.27
N TRP A 68 9.64 -21.26 -20.21
CA TRP A 68 9.30 -22.25 -21.25
C TRP A 68 10.31 -22.31 -22.40
N ILE A 69 10.70 -21.16 -22.96
CA ILE A 69 11.57 -21.11 -24.15
C ILE A 69 13.04 -21.34 -23.79
N ASN A 70 13.48 -20.80 -22.65
CA ASN A 70 14.81 -20.95 -22.07
C ASN A 70 16.01 -20.79 -23.04
N THR A 71 15.94 -19.84 -23.97
CA THR A 71 17.08 -19.47 -24.83
C THR A 71 17.83 -18.27 -24.26
N ARG A 72 19.15 -18.20 -24.51
CA ARG A 72 19.98 -17.05 -24.10
C ARG A 72 19.44 -15.68 -24.52
N PRO A 73 19.00 -15.45 -25.78
CA PRO A 73 18.44 -14.16 -26.18
C PRO A 73 17.18 -13.78 -25.39
N VAL A 74 16.25 -14.72 -25.16
CA VAL A 74 15.03 -14.46 -24.37
C VAL A 74 15.40 -14.04 -22.94
N ARG A 75 16.36 -14.71 -22.30
CA ARG A 75 16.83 -14.35 -20.96
C ARG A 75 17.43 -12.94 -20.89
N ILE A 76 18.19 -12.54 -21.92
CA ILE A 76 18.77 -11.18 -22.00
C ILE A 76 17.64 -10.15 -22.11
N VAL A 77 16.65 -10.38 -22.97
CA VAL A 77 15.51 -9.48 -23.13
C VAL A 77 14.74 -9.34 -21.81
N VAL A 78 14.47 -10.45 -21.11
CA VAL A 78 13.82 -10.40 -19.79
C VAL A 78 14.65 -9.60 -18.79
N ALA A 79 15.96 -9.84 -18.69
CA ALA A 79 16.83 -9.11 -17.77
C ALA A 79 16.83 -7.59 -18.06
N LEU A 80 16.79 -7.20 -19.34
CA LEU A 80 16.70 -5.79 -19.74
C LEU A 80 15.35 -5.17 -19.35
N VAL A 81 14.25 -5.90 -19.56
CA VAL A 81 12.91 -5.46 -19.14
C VAL A 81 12.83 -5.32 -17.63
N ASP A 82 13.30 -6.31 -16.87
CA ASP A 82 13.31 -6.28 -15.40
C ASP A 82 14.15 -5.11 -14.88
N SER A 83 15.30 -4.86 -15.50
CA SER A 83 16.16 -3.71 -15.17
C SER A 83 15.47 -2.38 -15.47
N ALA A 84 14.77 -2.27 -16.60
CA ALA A 84 14.02 -1.08 -16.95
C ALA A 84 12.84 -0.83 -15.99
N LEU A 85 12.10 -1.89 -15.63
CA LEU A 85 11.03 -1.83 -14.63
C LEU A 85 11.56 -1.43 -13.26
N PHE A 86 12.72 -1.95 -12.86
CA PHE A 86 13.39 -1.57 -11.62
C PHE A 86 13.79 -0.08 -11.62
N LEU A 87 14.44 0.41 -12.68
CA LEU A 87 14.82 1.82 -12.80
C LEU A 87 13.60 2.75 -12.80
N ALA A 88 12.54 2.38 -13.52
CA ALA A 88 11.26 3.08 -13.45
C ALA A 88 10.69 3.07 -12.01
N GLY A 89 10.80 1.93 -11.32
CA GLY A 89 10.45 1.79 -9.91
C GLY A 89 11.20 2.75 -9.01
N CYS A 90 12.52 2.88 -9.17
CA CYS A 90 13.32 3.86 -8.45
C CYS A 90 12.84 5.30 -8.67
N ALA A 91 12.56 5.68 -9.93
CA ALA A 91 12.07 7.03 -10.23
C ALA A 91 10.69 7.30 -9.58
N VAL A 92 9.77 6.33 -9.66
CA VAL A 92 8.46 6.41 -9.00
C VAL A 92 8.61 6.46 -7.48
N PHE A 93 9.55 5.70 -6.91
CA PHE A 93 9.81 5.66 -5.48
C PHE A 93 10.33 7.02 -4.98
N LEU A 94 11.28 7.63 -5.69
CA LEU A 94 11.75 8.98 -5.38
C LEU A 94 10.63 10.01 -5.46
N LYS A 95 9.74 9.90 -6.47
CA LYS A 95 8.57 10.77 -6.57
C LYS A 95 7.61 10.57 -5.40
N ALA A 96 7.38 9.32 -4.98
CA ALA A 96 6.56 9.01 -3.82
C ALA A 96 7.15 9.59 -2.54
N LEU A 97 8.47 9.45 -2.34
CA LEU A 97 9.19 10.07 -1.22
C LEU A 97 9.06 11.59 -1.21
N TYR A 98 9.24 12.23 -2.36
CA TYR A 98 9.08 13.68 -2.49
C TYR A 98 7.66 14.13 -2.14
N ASP A 99 6.64 13.48 -2.73
CA ASP A 99 5.23 13.80 -2.48
C ASP A 99 4.86 13.56 -1.01
N GLY A 100 5.35 12.46 -0.41
CA GLY A 100 5.17 12.16 1.00
C GLY A 100 5.87 13.16 1.93
N ALA A 101 7.08 13.60 1.59
CA ALA A 101 7.82 14.59 2.38
C ALA A 101 7.16 15.97 2.36
N GLN A 102 6.55 16.37 1.22
CA GLN A 102 5.75 17.59 1.19
C GLN A 102 4.49 17.44 2.04
N ARG A 103 3.80 16.30 1.89
CA ARG A 103 2.53 16.03 2.57
C ARG A 103 2.65 15.87 4.09
N SER A 104 3.74 15.30 4.57
CA SER A 104 3.99 15.11 6.01
C SER A 104 4.06 16.43 6.80
N ARG A 105 4.22 17.56 6.10
CA ARG A 105 4.18 18.89 6.72
C ARG A 105 2.82 19.20 7.34
N TRP A 106 1.73 18.72 6.73
CA TRP A 106 0.36 19.04 7.13
C TRP A 106 -0.52 17.81 7.39
N ALA A 107 -0.06 16.59 7.11
CA ALA A 107 -0.79 15.36 7.39
C ALA A 107 0.06 14.35 8.18
N GLU A 108 -0.58 13.61 9.07
CA GLU A 108 0.04 12.52 9.83
C GLU A 108 0.14 11.26 8.98
N MET A 109 1.29 11.07 8.36
CA MET A 109 1.56 9.92 7.50
C MET A 109 2.14 8.75 8.30
N THR A 110 1.31 7.73 8.53
CA THR A 110 1.77 6.46 9.08
C THR A 110 2.48 5.63 8.00
N MET A 111 3.53 4.89 8.36
CA MET A 111 4.23 4.02 7.40
C MET A 111 3.32 2.93 6.81
N ALA A 112 2.43 2.37 7.63
CA ALA A 112 1.44 1.39 7.18
C ALA A 112 0.41 2.00 6.22
N GLY A 113 -0.05 3.21 6.49
CA GLY A 113 -0.96 3.93 5.59
C GLY A 113 -0.30 4.37 4.29
N TRP A 114 1.00 4.70 4.34
CA TRP A 114 1.76 5.13 3.18
C TRP A 114 2.13 3.96 2.27
N TRP A 115 2.87 2.97 2.77
CA TRP A 115 3.41 1.89 1.93
C TRP A 115 2.46 0.72 1.72
N PHE A 116 1.52 0.49 2.64
CA PHE A 116 0.56 -0.63 2.58
C PHE A 116 -0.90 -0.20 2.43
N LEU A 117 -1.13 1.11 2.23
CA LEU A 117 -2.46 1.69 2.01
C LEU A 117 -3.45 1.38 3.16
N SER A 118 -2.93 1.06 4.34
CA SER A 118 -3.72 0.58 5.47
C SER A 118 -4.55 1.71 6.06
N GLY A 119 -5.87 1.66 5.84
CA GLY A 119 -6.81 2.68 6.33
C GLY A 119 -6.74 4.01 5.56
N THR A 120 -6.03 4.06 4.44
CA THR A 120 -5.84 5.28 3.64
C THR A 120 -6.36 5.17 2.22
N ALA A 121 -6.66 3.96 1.73
CA ALA A 121 -7.15 3.70 0.38
C ALA A 121 -8.39 2.80 0.35
N PRO A 122 -9.29 2.96 -0.64
CA PRO A 122 -10.47 2.10 -0.75
C PRO A 122 -10.02 0.64 -0.86
N LYS A 123 -10.78 -0.29 -0.27
CA LYS A 123 -10.37 -1.71 -0.23
C LYS A 123 -10.03 -2.28 -1.60
N ARG A 124 -10.76 -1.89 -2.64
CA ARG A 124 -10.50 -2.27 -4.03
C ARG A 124 -9.11 -1.83 -4.51
N VAL A 125 -8.72 -0.58 -4.25
CA VAL A 125 -7.40 -0.05 -4.62
C VAL A 125 -6.30 -0.71 -3.80
N GLN A 126 -6.51 -0.83 -2.48
CA GLN A 126 -5.56 -1.50 -1.58
C GLN A 126 -5.29 -2.94 -2.04
N GLN A 127 -6.34 -3.71 -2.32
CA GLN A 127 -6.22 -5.09 -2.77
C GLN A 127 -5.58 -5.20 -4.15
N ALA A 128 -5.91 -4.30 -5.09
CA ALA A 128 -5.31 -4.33 -6.43
C ALA A 128 -3.80 -4.07 -6.38
N LEU A 129 -3.37 -3.01 -5.68
CA LEU A 129 -1.95 -2.64 -5.60
C LEU A 129 -1.14 -3.64 -4.77
N LEU A 130 -1.64 -4.05 -3.60
CA LEU A 130 -0.96 -5.08 -2.79
C LEU A 130 -1.00 -6.46 -3.45
N GLY A 131 -2.07 -6.77 -4.19
CA GLY A 131 -2.16 -7.98 -4.99
C GLY A 131 -1.10 -8.01 -6.09
N CYS A 132 -0.93 -6.92 -6.84
CA CYS A 132 0.13 -6.79 -7.83
C CYS A 132 1.52 -6.95 -7.20
N LEU A 133 1.78 -6.27 -6.09
CA LEU A 133 3.04 -6.40 -5.35
C LEU A 133 3.29 -7.84 -4.90
N GLY A 134 2.27 -8.50 -4.33
CA GLY A 134 2.36 -9.90 -3.91
C GLY A 134 2.67 -10.84 -5.08
N VAL A 135 2.04 -10.64 -6.23
CA VAL A 135 2.33 -11.38 -7.47
C VAL A 135 3.77 -11.15 -7.93
N GLN A 136 4.24 -9.89 -7.95
CA GLN A 136 5.62 -9.57 -8.35
C GLN A 136 6.64 -10.25 -7.43
N VAL A 137 6.44 -10.20 -6.11
CA VAL A 137 7.32 -10.86 -5.13
C VAL A 137 7.34 -12.36 -5.36
N PHE A 138 6.17 -12.97 -5.50
CA PHE A 138 6.06 -14.42 -5.72
C PHE A 138 6.72 -14.85 -7.03
N VAL A 139 6.44 -14.16 -8.14
CA VAL A 139 6.96 -14.51 -9.46
C VAL A 139 8.46 -14.25 -9.56
N GLY A 140 8.95 -13.13 -9.01
CA GLY A 140 10.39 -12.84 -8.97
C GLY A 140 11.16 -13.88 -8.18
N LEU A 141 10.65 -14.28 -7.01
CA LEU A 141 11.28 -15.31 -6.19
C LEU A 141 11.19 -16.69 -6.86
N ALA A 142 10.03 -17.06 -7.40
CA ALA A 142 9.83 -18.34 -8.08
C ALA A 142 10.71 -18.45 -9.34
N GLY A 143 10.82 -17.38 -10.14
CA GLY A 143 11.67 -17.32 -11.32
C GLY A 143 13.15 -17.52 -10.98
N ALA A 144 13.63 -16.79 -9.96
CA ALA A 144 15.01 -16.93 -9.50
C ALA A 144 15.30 -18.30 -8.86
N ALA A 145 14.34 -18.87 -8.12
CA ALA A 145 14.49 -20.19 -7.50
C ALA A 145 14.48 -21.32 -8.54
N ALA A 146 13.64 -21.25 -9.57
CA ALA A 146 13.51 -22.27 -10.61
C ALA A 146 14.75 -22.35 -11.52
N ARG A 147 15.52 -21.26 -11.62
CA ARG A 147 16.72 -21.15 -12.48
C ARG A 147 17.77 -20.26 -11.80
N ARG A 148 18.81 -20.89 -11.24
CA ARG A 148 19.95 -20.21 -10.58
C ARG A 148 20.91 -19.54 -11.58
N GLU A 149 20.37 -18.80 -12.53
CA GLU A 149 21.09 -18.04 -13.55
C GLU A 149 21.08 -16.56 -13.17
N SER A 150 22.20 -15.85 -13.33
CA SER A 150 22.30 -14.43 -12.93
C SER A 150 21.31 -13.52 -13.65
N LEU A 151 20.88 -13.87 -14.88
CA LEU A 151 19.97 -13.05 -15.68
C LEU A 151 18.52 -13.11 -15.21
N LEU A 152 18.06 -14.24 -14.64
CA LEU A 152 16.68 -14.35 -14.12
C LEU A 152 16.56 -13.81 -12.68
N ALA A 153 17.69 -13.65 -11.98
CA ALA A 153 17.73 -13.03 -10.66
C ALA A 153 17.32 -11.55 -10.66
N PHE A 154 17.43 -10.85 -11.80
CA PHE A 154 16.98 -9.45 -11.94
C PHE A 154 15.49 -9.29 -11.65
N GLY A 155 14.67 -10.32 -11.87
CA GLY A 155 13.24 -10.31 -11.54
C GLY A 155 12.94 -10.07 -10.06
N ILE A 156 13.89 -10.33 -9.15
CA ILE A 156 13.77 -10.02 -7.71
C ILE A 156 13.69 -8.51 -7.45
N LEU A 157 14.15 -7.68 -8.39
CA LEU A 157 14.15 -6.22 -8.25
C LEU A 157 12.82 -5.57 -8.63
N VAL A 158 12.02 -6.23 -9.47
CA VAL A 158 10.74 -5.73 -10.01
C VAL A 158 9.71 -5.35 -8.93
N PRO A 159 9.57 -6.07 -7.78
CA PRO A 159 8.71 -5.67 -6.67
C PRO A 159 8.91 -4.23 -6.17
N THR A 160 10.09 -3.64 -6.40
CA THR A 160 10.36 -2.23 -6.08
C THR A 160 9.37 -1.29 -6.77
N LEU A 161 8.99 -1.59 -8.02
CA LEU A 161 8.01 -0.80 -8.77
C LEU A 161 6.60 -0.93 -8.19
N GLY A 162 6.18 -2.15 -7.81
CA GLY A 162 4.89 -2.37 -7.14
C GLY A 162 4.79 -1.60 -5.82
N LEU A 163 5.84 -1.65 -4.99
CA LEU A 163 5.90 -0.90 -3.74
C LEU A 163 5.92 0.62 -3.98
N ALA A 164 6.63 1.08 -5.01
CA ALA A 164 6.66 2.48 -5.40
C ALA A 164 5.28 3.00 -5.82
N PHE A 165 4.50 2.21 -6.57
CA PHE A 165 3.12 2.57 -6.91
C PHE A 165 2.22 2.64 -5.68
N CYS A 166 2.39 1.74 -4.70
CA CYS A 166 1.70 1.83 -3.42
C CYS A 166 1.97 3.17 -2.72
N GLY A 167 3.25 3.52 -2.56
CA GLY A 167 3.66 4.77 -1.92
C GLY A 167 3.25 6.02 -2.70
N LEU A 168 3.26 5.98 -4.04
CA LEU A 168 2.85 7.10 -4.88
C LEU A 168 1.34 7.35 -4.80
N TRP A 169 0.53 6.29 -4.90
CA TRP A 169 -0.91 6.42 -4.84
C TRP A 169 -1.36 6.98 -3.50
N SER A 170 -0.84 6.45 -2.39
CA SER A 170 -1.19 6.93 -1.05
C SER A 170 -0.67 8.34 -0.81
N ALA A 171 0.54 8.71 -1.22
CA ALA A 171 1.05 10.07 -1.09
C ALA A 171 0.13 11.08 -1.78
N ARG A 172 -0.35 10.79 -3.00
CA ARG A 172 -1.18 11.70 -3.79
C ARG A 172 -2.67 11.68 -3.43
N HIS A 173 -3.23 10.50 -3.17
CA HIS A 173 -4.67 10.29 -3.07
C HIS A 173 -5.12 9.73 -1.73
N GLY A 174 -4.21 9.16 -0.93
CA GLY A 174 -4.57 8.51 0.33
C GLY A 174 -5.24 9.46 1.31
N LEU A 175 -6.16 8.97 2.12
CA LEU A 175 -6.76 9.72 3.22
C LEU A 175 -5.84 9.65 4.44
N PHE A 176 -5.38 10.80 4.93
CA PHE A 176 -4.54 10.91 6.13
C PHE A 176 -5.11 11.98 7.05
N PRO A 177 -5.08 11.78 8.37
CA PRO A 177 -5.48 12.79 9.33
C PRO A 177 -4.63 14.07 9.19
N PRO A 178 -5.20 15.25 9.43
CA PRO A 178 -4.44 16.48 9.57
C PRO A 178 -3.39 16.35 10.68
N ARG A 179 -2.27 17.03 10.53
CA ARG A 179 -1.21 17.02 11.53
C ARG A 179 -1.64 17.77 12.79
N VAL A 180 -1.56 17.11 13.94
CA VAL A 180 -1.76 17.77 15.23
C VAL A 180 -0.64 18.79 15.43
N THR A 181 -1.00 20.08 15.40
CA THR A 181 -0.07 21.16 15.74
C THR A 181 -0.28 21.50 17.21
N GLU A 182 0.57 20.96 18.07
CA GLU A 182 0.53 21.29 19.49
C GLU A 182 1.03 22.75 19.67
N GLY A 183 0.13 23.66 20.07
CA GLY A 183 0.51 25.00 20.56
C GLY A 183 0.28 26.23 19.65
N ARG A 184 -0.89 26.41 19.03
CA ARG A 184 -1.32 27.75 18.58
C ARG A 184 -2.74 28.04 19.05
N THR A 185 -2.87 28.76 20.16
CA THR A 185 -4.06 29.59 20.41
C THR A 185 -4.19 30.58 19.23
N PRO A 186 -5.37 30.69 18.58
CA PRO A 186 -5.58 31.70 17.56
C PRO A 186 -5.43 33.11 18.17
N PRO A 187 -4.89 34.09 17.43
CA PRO A 187 -4.82 35.48 17.88
C PRO A 187 -6.22 36.09 18.08
#